data_AF-A0A821PJQ1-F1
#
_entry.id   AF-A0A821PJQ1-F1
#
_cell.length_a   1.000
_cell.length_b   1.000
_cell.length_c   1.000
_cell.angle_alpha   90.00
_cell.angle_beta   90.00
_cell.angle_gamma   90.00
#
_symmetry.space_group_name_H-M   'P 1'
#
loop_
_entity.id
_entity.type
_entity.pdbx_description
1 polymer ?
#
loop_
_entity_poly.entity_id
_entity_poly.type
_entity_poly.pdbx_seq_one_letter_code
_entity_poly.pdbx_strand_id
1 'polypeptide(L)'
;MQVTTILSIFACLFVSSIQATKDPNVAPGRSTAIHLFEWKWTDIAAECERFLGPYGYAGVQVSPPNEHALIDGRPWWQRYQPVSYK
;
A
#
# COMPACT_ATOMS: atom_id res chain seq x y z
N MET A 1 22.15 33.66 -26.94
CA MET A 1 21.95 33.78 -25.48
C MET A 1 20.51 33.54 -25.04
N GLN A 2 19.47 34.14 -25.66
CA GLN A 2 18.07 33.91 -25.23
C GLN A 2 17.54 32.47 -25.44
N VAL A 3 17.85 31.83 -26.57
CA VAL A 3 17.31 30.49 -26.91
C VAL A 3 17.84 29.40 -25.96
N THR A 4 19.12 29.48 -25.59
CA THR A 4 19.75 28.55 -24.65
C THR A 4 19.16 28.66 -23.25
N THR A 5 18.83 29.87 -22.79
CA THR A 5 18.19 30.11 -21.50
C THR A 5 16.76 29.54 -21.44
N ILE A 6 15.99 29.69 -22.53
CA ILE A 6 14.62 29.15 -22.61
C ILE A 6 14.63 27.61 -22.55
N LEU A 7 15.54 26.96 -23.28
CA LEU A 7 15.73 25.51 -23.24
C LEU A 7 16.08 25.00 -21.83
N SER A 8 16.97 25.69 -21.12
CA SER A 8 17.34 25.33 -19.75
C SER A 8 16.17 25.48 -18.77
N ILE A 9 15.34 26.51 -18.91
CA ILE A 9 14.15 26.72 -18.07
C ILE A 9 13.11 25.62 -18.31
N PHE A 10 12.84 25.28 -19.57
CA PHE A 10 11.92 24.18 -19.91
C PHE A 10 12.43 22.83 -19.38
N ALA A 11 13.73 22.56 -19.45
CA ALA A 11 14.33 21.35 -18.89
C ALA A 11 14.16 21.28 -17.35
N CYS A 12 14.39 22.37 -16.62
CA CYS A 12 14.22 22.41 -15.17
C CYS A 12 12.75 22.21 -14.73
N LEU A 13 11.80 22.77 -15.48
CA LEU A 13 10.36 22.59 -15.21
C LEU A 13 9.93 21.14 -15.45
N PHE A 14 10.50 20.49 -16.48
CA PHE A 14 10.21 19.09 -16.78
C PHE A 14 10.74 18.14 -15.68
N VAL A 15 11.97 18.38 -15.19
CA VAL A 15 12.59 17.57 -14.12
C VAL A 15 11.83 17.70 -12.79
N SER A 16 11.34 18.90 -12.44
CA SER A 16 10.61 19.13 -11.19
C SER A 16 9.24 18.41 -11.14
N SER A 17 8.71 18.02 -12.30
CA SER A 17 7.38 17.39 -12.41
C SER A 17 7.37 15.89 -12.06
N ILE A 18 8.55 15.26 -11.92
CA ILE A 18 8.67 13.80 -11.78
C ILE A 18 8.58 13.34 -10.30
N GLN A 19 8.85 14.23 -9.33
CA GLN A 19 9.07 13.87 -7.92
C GLN A 19 7.82 13.88 -7.02
N ALA A 20 6.59 13.80 -7.58
CA ALA A 20 5.36 13.97 -6.81
C ALA A 20 4.80 12.69 -6.13
N THR A 21 5.48 11.54 -6.25
CA THR A 21 5.00 10.29 -5.63
C THR A 21 5.63 10.08 -4.26
N LYS A 22 4.80 9.81 -3.24
CA LYS A 22 5.28 9.43 -1.90
C LYS A 22 5.81 8.00 -1.96
N ASP A 23 6.94 7.73 -1.30
CA ASP A 23 7.55 6.41 -1.23
C ASP A 23 6.64 5.42 -0.45
N PRO A 24 6.18 4.32 -1.07
CA PRO A 24 5.37 3.32 -0.39
C PRO A 24 6.17 2.32 0.46
N ASN A 25 7.51 2.41 0.51
CA ASN A 25 8.42 1.51 1.24
C ASN A 25 8.35 0.06 0.77
N VAL A 26 8.42 -0.17 -0.55
CA VAL A 26 8.31 -1.50 -1.15
C VAL A 26 9.64 -1.97 -1.75
N ALA A 27 9.84 -3.28 -1.85
CA ALA A 27 11.04 -3.83 -2.49
C ALA A 27 11.12 -3.45 -3.99
N PRO A 28 12.33 -3.30 -4.56
CA PRO A 28 12.50 -2.95 -5.97
C PRO A 28 11.78 -3.91 -6.91
N GLY A 29 11.21 -3.38 -7.99
CA GLY A 29 10.51 -4.18 -9.00
C GLY A 29 9.10 -4.63 -8.60
N ARG A 30 8.54 -4.10 -7.49
CA ARG A 30 7.18 -4.39 -7.02
C ARG A 30 6.36 -3.10 -6.93
N SER A 31 5.10 -3.15 -7.34
CA SER A 31 4.22 -1.97 -7.34
C SER A 31 2.78 -2.23 -6.89
N THR A 32 2.34 -3.49 -6.80
CA THR A 32 0.95 -3.84 -6.50
C THR A 32 0.76 -4.23 -5.04
N ALA A 33 -0.05 -3.49 -4.30
CA ALA A 33 -0.58 -3.92 -3.01
C ALA A 33 -1.92 -4.67 -3.20
N ILE A 34 -2.18 -5.69 -2.38
CA ILE A 34 -3.42 -6.46 -2.42
C ILE A 34 -4.17 -6.34 -1.10
N HIS A 35 -5.50 -6.24 -1.15
CA HIS A 35 -6.34 -6.24 0.04
C HIS A 35 -6.86 -7.67 0.30
N LEU A 36 -6.25 -8.37 1.26
CA LEU A 36 -6.72 -9.69 1.71
C LEU A 36 -7.79 -9.51 2.79
N PHE A 37 -8.99 -9.15 2.34
CA PHE A 37 -10.12 -8.79 3.20
C PHE A 37 -10.58 -9.95 4.09
N GLU A 38 -10.60 -9.75 5.41
CA GLU A 38 -11.01 -10.71 6.45
C GLU A 38 -10.15 -11.99 6.55
N TRP A 39 -8.95 -11.99 5.96
CA TRP A 39 -8.03 -13.12 6.09
C TRP A 39 -7.39 -13.19 7.48
N LYS A 40 -7.07 -14.42 7.92
CA LYS A 40 -6.31 -14.65 9.16
C LYS A 40 -4.82 -14.45 8.93
N TRP A 41 -4.11 -14.09 9.99
CA TRP A 41 -2.66 -13.88 9.95
C TRP A 41 -1.86 -15.07 9.42
N THR A 42 -2.23 -16.30 9.80
CA THR A 42 -1.57 -17.52 9.34
C THR A 42 -1.73 -17.74 7.84
N ASP A 43 -2.91 -17.42 7.30
CA ASP A 43 -3.21 -17.56 5.88
C ASP A 43 -2.47 -16.49 5.07
N ILE A 44 -2.39 -15.26 5.59
CA ILE A 44 -1.60 -14.17 4.99
C ILE A 44 -0.11 -14.54 4.96
N ALA A 45 0.45 -15.08 6.05
CA ALA A 45 1.86 -15.49 6.10
C ALA A 45 2.17 -16.57 5.06
N ALA A 46 1.32 -17.61 4.97
CA ALA A 46 1.45 -18.65 3.96
C ALA A 46 1.32 -18.09 2.53
N GLU A 47 0.40 -17.14 2.31
CA GLU A 47 0.18 -16.48 1.03
C GLU A 47 1.38 -15.64 0.58
N CYS A 48 2.01 -14.93 1.53
CA CYS A 48 3.24 -14.18 1.31
C CYS A 48 4.36 -15.06 0.76
N GLU A 49 4.55 -16.26 1.31
CA GLU A 49 5.62 -17.18 0.91
C GLU A 49 5.28 -17.95 -0.37
N ARG A 50 4.07 -18.51 -0.45
CA ARG A 50 3.70 -19.43 -1.55
C ARG A 50 3.33 -18.71 -2.85
N PHE A 51 2.88 -17.45 -2.78
CA PHE A 51 2.33 -16.73 -3.93
C PHE A 51 2.82 -15.28 -4.03
N LEU A 52 2.46 -14.40 -3.10
CA LEU A 52 2.69 -12.95 -3.26
C LEU A 52 4.17 -12.60 -3.41
N GLY A 53 5.04 -13.30 -2.66
CA GLY A 53 6.49 -13.22 -2.76
C GLY A 53 6.98 -13.57 -4.18
N PRO A 54 6.80 -14.81 -4.65
CA PRO A 54 7.21 -15.24 -5.99
C PRO A 54 6.62 -14.43 -7.16
N TYR A 55 5.38 -13.96 -7.03
CA TYR A 55 4.67 -13.22 -8.09
C TYR A 55 4.86 -11.70 -8.03
N GLY A 56 5.72 -11.18 -7.15
CA GLY A 56 6.15 -9.78 -7.17
C GLY A 56 5.16 -8.76 -6.58
N TYR A 57 4.23 -9.19 -5.73
CA TYR A 57 3.33 -8.28 -5.01
C TYR A 57 4.10 -7.46 -3.98
N ALA A 58 3.78 -6.17 -3.89
CA ALA A 58 4.51 -5.19 -3.10
C ALA A 58 4.14 -5.19 -1.61
N GLY A 59 2.91 -5.57 -1.26
CA GLY A 59 2.45 -5.60 0.11
C GLY A 59 0.99 -6.04 0.26
N VAL A 60 0.56 -6.18 1.50
CA VAL A 60 -0.81 -6.61 1.86
C VAL A 60 -1.46 -5.51 2.70
N GLN A 61 -2.63 -5.04 2.25
CA GLN A 61 -3.56 -4.30 3.10
C GLN A 61 -4.42 -5.31 3.85
N VAL A 62 -4.47 -5.14 5.17
CA VAL A 62 -5.16 -6.04 6.09
C VAL A 62 -6.41 -5.38 6.65
N SER A 63 -7.38 -6.19 7.05
CA SER A 63 -8.51 -5.71 7.85
C SER A 63 -8.02 -5.14 9.20
N PRO A 64 -8.78 -4.25 9.86
CA PRO A 64 -8.38 -3.66 11.13
C PRO A 64 -7.91 -4.73 12.14
N PRO A 65 -6.66 -4.63 12.64
CA PRO A 65 -6.07 -5.64 13.52
C PRO A 65 -6.44 -5.45 15.00
N ASN A 66 -6.83 -4.23 15.37
CA ASN A 66 -7.14 -3.84 16.73
C ASN A 66 -8.42 -4.51 17.26
N GLU A 67 -8.54 -4.62 18.57
CA GLU A 67 -9.76 -5.10 19.22
C GLU A 67 -10.97 -4.26 18.79
N HIS A 68 -12.09 -4.94 18.50
CA HIS A 68 -13.32 -4.33 18.01
C HIS A 68 -14.55 -4.91 18.70
N ALA A 69 -15.69 -4.25 18.56
CA ALA A 69 -16.95 -4.71 19.13
C ALA A 69 -17.37 -6.06 18.53
N LEU A 70 -17.97 -6.91 19.36
CA LEU A 70 -18.60 -8.15 18.92
C LEU A 70 -20.09 -7.90 18.70
N ILE A 71 -20.54 -8.11 17.47
CA ILE A 71 -21.93 -7.88 17.06
C ILE A 71 -22.53 -9.20 16.60
N ASP A 72 -23.75 -9.49 17.03
CA ASP A 72 -24.46 -10.70 16.66
C ASP A 72 -24.53 -10.85 15.12
N GLY A 73 -24.33 -12.08 14.65
CA GLY A 73 -24.20 -12.38 13.22
C GLY A 73 -22.82 -12.08 12.62
N ARG A 74 -21.88 -11.53 13.40
CA ARG A 74 -20.48 -11.25 13.00
C ARG A 74 -20.35 -10.55 11.64
N PRO A 75 -21.04 -9.43 11.40
CA PRO A 75 -20.92 -8.70 10.14
C PRO A 75 -19.50 -8.15 9.98
N TRP A 76 -19.00 -8.05 8.75
CA TRP A 76 -17.65 -7.57 8.44
C TRP A 76 -17.37 -6.16 9.00
N TRP A 77 -18.38 -5.28 8.98
CA TRP A 77 -18.24 -3.90 9.43
C TRP A 77 -18.02 -3.78 10.95
N GLN A 78 -18.22 -4.85 11.72
CA GLN A 78 -17.94 -4.85 13.17
C GLN A 78 -16.47 -4.49 13.48
N ARG A 79 -15.53 -4.82 12.57
CA ARG A 79 -14.11 -4.49 12.73
C ARG A 79 -13.81 -3.00 12.73
N TYR A 80 -14.74 -2.19 12.22
CA TYR A 80 -14.61 -0.73 12.19
C TYR A 80 -15.21 -0.05 13.43
N GLN A 81 -15.57 -0.83 14.45
CA GLN A 81 -16.01 -0.37 15.77
C GLN A 81 -14.90 -0.65 16.82
N PRO A 82 -13.81 0.14 16.85
CA PRO A 82 -12.65 -0.13 17.71
C PRO A 82 -13.00 -0.08 19.20
N VAL A 83 -12.43 -1.00 19.98
CA VAL A 83 -12.58 -1.08 21.44
C VAL A 83 -11.25 -0.78 22.13
N SER A 84 -10.14 -1.32 21.62
CA SER A 84 -8.80 -1.04 22.12
C SER A 84 -7.73 -1.32 21.06
N TYR A 85 -6.48 -0.93 21.32
CA TYR A 85 -5.32 -1.17 20.44
C TYR A 85 -4.43 -2.32 20.92
N LYS A 86 -5.02 -3.28 21.65
CA LYS A 86 -4.33 -4.52 22.03
C LYS A 86 -4.01 -5.38 20.81
#